data_AF-A0A972Z4X5-F1
#
_entry.id   AF-A0A972Z4X5-F1
#
_cell.length_a   1.000
_cell.length_b   1.000
_cell.length_c   1.000
_cell.angle_alpha   90.00
_cell.angle_beta   90.00
_cell.angle_gamma   90.00
#
_symmetry.space_group_name_H-M   'P 1'
#
loop_
_entity.id
_entity.type
_entity.pdbx_description
1 polymer ?
#
loop_
_entity_poly.entity_id
_entity_poly.type
_entity_poly.pdbx_seq_one_letter_code
_entity_poly.pdbx_strand_id
1 'polypeptide(L)'
;MKIGPDADVDWFVMPPVNADTVAPIVVGGDQIVQFTSSDEIDGLMTYLAGPDAGSSWAAAGGFISPKSTISSATYADATDAEITALIQQDPPLVFDASDQMPVAVGSGLLRSEITSWVSTTTDYEVFAATVDAALADALDVP
;
A
#
# COMPACT_ATOMS: atom_id res chain seq x y z
N MET A 1 -22.83 -3.28 -13.17
CA MET A 1 -21.41 -3.64 -13.27
C MET A 1 -21.18 -4.75 -12.28
N LYS A 2 -20.78 -5.93 -12.77
CA LYS A 2 -20.43 -7.11 -11.96
C LYS A 2 -18.91 -7.26 -11.97
N ILE A 3 -18.35 -7.74 -10.85
CA ILE A 3 -16.92 -7.99 -10.69
C ILE A 3 -16.67 -9.51 -10.62
N GLY A 4 -15.62 -9.99 -11.28
CA GLY A 4 -15.18 -11.39 -11.31
C GLY A 4 -14.66 -11.85 -12.69
N PRO A 5 -14.07 -13.06 -12.78
CA PRO A 5 -13.36 -13.54 -13.97
C PRO A 5 -14.22 -13.66 -15.23
N ASP A 6 -15.53 -13.88 -15.07
CA ASP A 6 -16.51 -13.95 -16.16
C ASP A 6 -17.48 -12.73 -16.16
N ALA A 7 -17.11 -11.65 -15.49
CA ALA A 7 -17.97 -10.48 -15.27
C ALA A 7 -17.59 -9.26 -16.14
N ASP A 8 -18.15 -8.08 -15.83
CA ASP A 8 -17.86 -6.86 -16.59
C ASP A 8 -16.44 -6.32 -16.29
N VAL A 9 -15.92 -6.61 -15.10
CA VAL A 9 -14.59 -6.21 -14.62
C VAL A 9 -13.99 -7.32 -13.79
N ASP A 10 -12.67 -7.48 -13.91
CA ASP A 10 -11.88 -8.37 -13.08
C ASP A 10 -10.63 -7.67 -12.56
N TRP A 11 -9.94 -8.30 -11.61
CA TRP A 11 -8.72 -7.81 -10.99
C TRP A 11 -7.54 -8.73 -11.35
N PHE A 12 -6.33 -8.17 -11.35
CA PHE A 12 -5.11 -8.93 -11.59
C PHE A 12 -3.93 -8.25 -10.88
N VAL A 13 -2.89 -9.04 -10.57
CA VAL A 13 -1.63 -8.50 -10.05
C VAL A 13 -0.89 -7.80 -11.18
N MET A 14 -0.41 -6.58 -10.92
CA MET A 14 0.37 -5.84 -11.89
C MET A 14 1.58 -6.68 -12.35
N PRO A 15 1.84 -6.79 -13.67
CA PRO A 15 2.96 -7.57 -14.15
C PRO A 15 4.29 -6.92 -13.74
N PRO A 16 5.34 -7.73 -13.51
CA PRO A 16 6.65 -7.19 -13.22
C PRO A 16 7.23 -6.47 -14.44
N VAL A 17 8.07 -5.46 -14.19
CA VAL A 17 8.82 -4.75 -15.24
C VAL A 17 9.78 -5.69 -15.97
N ASN A 18 10.40 -6.62 -15.24
CA ASN A 18 11.29 -7.65 -15.78
C ASN A 18 10.66 -9.04 -15.56
N ALA A 19 10.66 -9.89 -16.59
CA ALA A 19 10.03 -11.21 -16.55
C ALA A 19 10.55 -12.12 -15.43
N ASP A 20 11.80 -11.93 -14.99
CA ASP A 20 12.45 -12.74 -13.97
C ASP A 20 12.29 -12.17 -12.54
N THR A 21 11.47 -11.14 -12.36
CA THR A 21 11.27 -10.47 -11.06
C THR A 21 9.86 -10.68 -10.52
N VAL A 22 9.73 -10.78 -9.19
CA VAL A 22 8.42 -10.74 -8.52
C VAL A 22 8.02 -9.27 -8.40
N ALA A 23 6.88 -8.91 -8.97
CA ALA A 23 6.32 -7.57 -8.78
C ALA A 23 5.84 -7.43 -7.33
N PRO A 24 6.25 -6.38 -6.60
CA PRO A 24 5.66 -6.11 -5.30
C PRO A 24 4.21 -5.66 -5.46
N ILE A 25 3.39 -5.93 -4.46
CA ILE A 25 2.06 -5.33 -4.34
C ILE A 25 2.22 -3.98 -3.65
N VAL A 26 1.85 -2.91 -4.34
CA VAL A 26 1.79 -1.58 -3.74
C VAL A 26 0.56 -1.53 -2.83
N VAL A 27 0.77 -1.18 -1.57
CA VAL A 27 -0.27 -1.08 -0.56
C VAL A 27 -0.37 0.33 0.01
N GLY A 28 -1.58 0.74 0.34
CA GLY A 28 -1.83 1.80 1.32
C GLY A 28 -2.26 1.18 2.65
N GLY A 29 -2.27 1.95 3.72
CA GLY A 29 -2.73 1.44 5.00
C GLY A 29 -3.05 2.53 6.01
N ASP A 30 -3.99 2.21 6.88
CA ASP A 30 -4.33 3.02 8.05
C ASP A 30 -3.62 2.48 9.29
N GLN A 31 -3.13 3.38 10.13
CA GLN A 31 -2.46 3.04 11.37
C GLN A 31 -3.19 3.66 12.56
N ILE A 32 -3.32 2.89 13.63
CA ILE A 32 -3.83 3.38 14.91
C ILE A 32 -2.62 3.69 15.78
N VAL A 33 -2.48 4.96 16.16
CA VAL A 33 -1.33 5.45 16.92
C VAL A 33 -1.78 5.85 18.32
N GLN A 34 -1.05 5.35 19.31
CA GLN A 34 -1.24 5.68 20.71
C GLN A 34 -0.34 6.85 21.09
N PHE A 35 -0.94 7.98 21.49
CA PHE A 35 -0.19 9.17 21.94
C PHE A 35 0.15 9.18 23.43
N THR A 36 -0.50 8.33 24.23
CA THR A 36 -0.30 8.26 25.68
C THR A 36 -0.50 6.83 26.17
N SER A 37 0.33 6.40 27.12
CA SER A 37 0.29 5.06 27.70
C SER A 37 -0.59 5.00 28.96
N SER A 38 -1.50 4.03 29.01
CA SER A 38 -2.26 3.60 30.19
C SER A 38 -2.77 2.18 29.96
N ASP A 39 -3.04 1.45 31.05
CA ASP A 39 -3.52 0.05 30.97
C ASP A 39 -4.80 -0.09 30.13
N GLU A 40 -5.71 0.90 30.20
CA GLU A 40 -6.95 0.92 29.43
C GLU A 40 -6.70 1.12 27.93
N ILE A 41 -5.77 2.01 27.57
CA ILE A 41 -5.44 2.27 26.15
C ILE A 41 -4.68 1.08 25.57
N ASP A 42 -3.77 0.48 26.33
CA ASP A 42 -3.02 -0.71 25.91
C ASP A 42 -3.98 -1.90 25.66
N GLY A 43 -5.00 -2.04 26.49
CA GLY A 43 -6.08 -3.03 26.30
C GLY A 43 -6.86 -2.78 25.01
N LEU A 44 -7.23 -1.52 24.72
CA LEU A 44 -7.90 -1.16 23.47
C LEU A 44 -7.02 -1.41 22.24
N MET A 45 -5.74 -1.03 22.28
CA MET A 45 -4.79 -1.25 21.19
C MET A 45 -4.60 -2.76 20.92
N THR A 46 -4.53 -3.56 21.98
CA THR A 46 -4.45 -5.03 21.88
C THR A 46 -5.69 -5.61 21.21
N TYR A 47 -6.89 -5.15 21.60
CA TYR A 47 -8.14 -5.59 20.97
C TYR A 47 -8.19 -5.20 19.49
N LEU A 48 -7.88 -3.95 19.14
CA LEU A 48 -7.89 -3.45 17.76
C LEU A 48 -6.87 -4.17 16.87
N ALA A 49 -5.72 -4.57 17.42
CA ALA A 49 -4.71 -5.36 16.72
C ALA A 49 -5.04 -6.88 16.65
N GLY A 50 -6.09 -7.32 17.36
CA GLY A 50 -6.49 -8.70 17.52
C GLY A 50 -7.44 -9.22 16.42
N PRO A 51 -7.66 -10.54 16.37
CA PRO A 51 -8.51 -11.17 15.36
C PRO A 51 -10.00 -10.81 15.53
N ASP A 52 -10.47 -10.48 16.74
CA ASP A 52 -11.88 -10.17 16.99
C ASP A 52 -12.28 -8.86 16.30
N ALA A 53 -11.49 -7.80 16.49
CA ALA A 53 -11.70 -6.52 15.81
C ALA A 53 -11.53 -6.67 14.29
N GLY A 54 -10.45 -7.33 13.86
CA GLY A 54 -10.16 -7.52 12.44
C GLY A 54 -11.21 -8.37 11.70
N SER A 55 -11.75 -9.41 12.34
CA SER A 55 -12.82 -10.24 11.76
C SER A 55 -14.13 -9.47 11.64
N SER A 56 -14.43 -8.58 12.60
CA SER A 56 -15.57 -7.68 12.52
C SER A 56 -15.45 -6.72 11.32
N TRP A 57 -14.26 -6.14 11.09
CA TRP A 57 -14.01 -5.28 9.93
C TRP A 57 -14.03 -6.06 8.61
N ALA A 58 -13.43 -7.24 8.55
CA ALA A 58 -13.48 -8.12 7.38
C ALA A 58 -14.93 -8.47 6.98
N ALA A 59 -15.78 -8.80 7.96
CA ALA A 59 -17.18 -9.09 7.73
C ALA A 59 -17.99 -7.86 7.28
N ALA A 60 -17.61 -6.66 7.73
CA ALA A 60 -18.23 -5.41 7.32
C ALA A 60 -17.81 -4.97 5.89
N GLY A 61 -16.64 -5.40 5.43
CA GLY A 61 -16.06 -5.03 4.13
C GLY A 61 -15.29 -3.71 4.14
N GLY A 62 -14.55 -3.43 3.06
CA GLY A 62 -13.73 -2.21 2.93
C GLY A 62 -12.44 -2.22 3.77
N PHE A 63 -12.06 -3.39 4.27
CA PHE A 63 -10.85 -3.65 5.04
C PHE A 63 -10.15 -4.83 4.37
N ILE A 64 -8.83 -4.88 4.43
CA ILE A 64 -8.02 -6.03 4.00
C ILE A 64 -6.90 -6.17 5.02
N SER A 65 -6.59 -7.40 5.44
CA SER A 65 -5.54 -7.65 6.43
C SER A 65 -4.55 -8.72 5.98
N PRO A 66 -3.24 -8.50 6.15
CA PRO A 66 -2.24 -9.54 5.96
C PRO A 66 -2.21 -10.56 7.10
N LYS A 67 -2.91 -10.31 8.21
CA LYS A 67 -2.90 -11.21 9.37
C LYS A 67 -3.59 -12.53 9.03
N SER A 68 -2.84 -13.63 9.07
CA SER A 68 -3.35 -15.00 8.89
C SER A 68 -4.35 -15.42 9.97
N THR A 69 -4.41 -14.71 11.10
CA THR A 69 -5.42 -14.92 12.15
C THR A 69 -6.82 -14.45 11.76
N ILE A 70 -6.97 -13.74 10.64
CA ILE A 70 -8.25 -13.32 10.07
C ILE A 70 -8.48 -14.15 8.81
N SER A 71 -9.45 -15.07 8.84
CA SER A 71 -9.72 -15.92 7.68
C SER A 71 -10.21 -15.11 6.48
N SER A 72 -9.70 -15.40 5.28
CA SER A 72 -10.23 -14.84 4.04
C SER A 72 -11.71 -15.22 3.81
N ALA A 73 -12.19 -16.31 4.41
CA ALA A 73 -13.60 -16.70 4.36
C ALA A 73 -14.52 -15.78 5.18
N THR A 74 -13.97 -14.88 6.01
CA THR A 74 -14.74 -13.90 6.79
C THR A 74 -15.23 -12.73 5.92
N TYR A 75 -14.56 -12.47 4.79
CA TYR A 75 -14.91 -11.36 3.91
C TYR A 75 -16.20 -11.65 3.15
N ALA A 76 -17.14 -10.72 3.19
CA ALA A 76 -18.45 -10.87 2.55
C ALA A 76 -18.35 -10.78 1.02
N ASP A 77 -17.41 -9.99 0.52
CA ASP A 77 -17.14 -9.83 -0.91
C ASP A 77 -16.09 -10.84 -1.39
N ALA A 78 -16.37 -11.51 -2.51
CA ALA A 78 -15.49 -12.55 -3.04
C ALA A 78 -14.15 -11.98 -3.54
N THR A 79 -14.14 -10.77 -4.10
CA THR A 79 -12.92 -10.10 -4.54
C THR A 79 -12.06 -9.72 -3.33
N ASP A 80 -12.65 -9.19 -2.26
CA ASP A 80 -11.91 -8.92 -1.00
C ASP A 80 -11.32 -10.20 -0.39
N ALA A 81 -12.06 -11.32 -0.44
CA ALA A 81 -11.58 -12.62 0.03
C ALA A 81 -10.39 -13.13 -0.79
N GLU A 82 -10.44 -13.01 -2.12
CA GLU A 82 -9.37 -13.43 -3.01
C GLU A 82 -8.12 -12.55 -2.88
N ILE A 83 -8.29 -11.22 -2.83
CA ILE A 83 -7.18 -10.27 -2.59
C ILE A 83 -6.55 -10.53 -1.22
N THR A 84 -7.35 -10.77 -0.18
CA THR A 84 -6.83 -11.13 1.14
C THR A 84 -6.04 -12.43 1.09
N ALA A 85 -6.57 -13.46 0.41
CA ALA A 85 -5.88 -14.74 0.27
C ALA A 85 -4.54 -14.59 -0.49
N LEU A 86 -4.47 -13.69 -1.47
CA LEU A 86 -3.22 -13.34 -2.16
C LEU A 86 -2.23 -12.68 -1.20
N ILE A 87 -2.65 -11.65 -0.46
CA ILE A 87 -1.78 -10.93 0.48
C ILE A 87 -1.30 -11.84 1.62
N GLN A 88 -2.14 -12.78 2.07
CA GLN A 88 -1.77 -13.77 3.10
C GLN A 88 -0.78 -14.83 2.61
N GLN A 89 -0.49 -14.92 1.31
CA GLN A 89 0.64 -15.70 0.78
C GLN A 89 1.99 -15.00 0.98
N ASP A 90 2.00 -13.84 1.66
CA ASP A 90 3.18 -13.04 1.99
C ASP A 90 4.01 -12.61 0.76
N PRO A 91 3.38 -12.05 -0.30
CA PRO A 91 4.12 -11.42 -1.38
C PRO A 91 4.86 -10.17 -0.85
N PRO A 92 5.88 -9.67 -1.56
CA PRO A 92 6.49 -8.39 -1.19
C PRO A 92 5.45 -7.27 -1.20
N LEU A 93 5.15 -6.72 -0.02
CA LEU A 93 4.27 -5.56 0.15
C LEU A 93 5.12 -4.31 0.31
N VAL A 94 4.83 -3.26 -0.47
CA VAL A 94 5.57 -2.00 -0.41
C VAL A 94 4.61 -0.82 -0.40
N PHE A 95 4.96 0.24 0.33
CA PHE A 95 4.35 1.54 0.09
C PHE A 95 4.88 2.14 -1.21
N ASP A 96 4.16 3.12 -1.76
CA ASP A 96 4.52 3.69 -3.05
C ASP A 96 5.84 4.48 -2.99
N ALA A 97 6.38 4.83 -4.16
CA ALA A 97 7.67 5.52 -4.23
C ALA A 97 7.68 6.86 -3.45
N SER A 98 6.53 7.54 -3.35
CA SER A 98 6.43 8.80 -2.60
C SER A 98 6.52 8.59 -1.10
N ASP A 99 6.00 7.47 -0.58
CA ASP A 99 6.09 7.09 0.83
C ASP A 99 7.50 6.64 1.23
N GLN A 100 8.29 6.13 0.28
CA GLN A 100 9.66 5.67 0.54
C GLN A 100 10.72 6.77 0.50
N MET A 101 10.34 8.00 0.12
CA MET A 101 11.24 9.13 -0.01
C MET A 101 10.99 10.18 1.08
N PRO A 102 11.97 11.03 1.40
CA PRO A 102 11.74 12.18 2.26
C PRO A 102 10.56 13.03 1.78
N VAL A 103 9.77 13.60 2.71
CA VAL A 103 8.55 14.37 2.40
C VAL A 103 8.76 15.44 1.33
N ALA A 104 9.88 16.16 1.38
CA ALA A 104 10.22 17.20 0.39
C ALA A 104 10.30 16.65 -1.05
N VAL A 105 10.71 15.39 -1.20
CA VAL A 105 10.79 14.70 -2.49
C VAL A 105 9.47 13.98 -2.78
N GLY A 106 9.06 13.06 -1.91
CA GLY A 106 7.93 12.16 -2.16
C GLY A 106 6.61 12.88 -2.41
N SER A 107 6.10 13.60 -1.41
CA SER A 107 4.84 14.34 -1.52
C SER A 107 5.00 15.75 -2.10
N GLY A 108 6.23 16.28 -2.14
CA GLY A 108 6.54 17.60 -2.70
C GLY A 108 6.80 17.59 -4.21
N LEU A 109 7.89 16.96 -4.64
CA LEU A 109 8.48 17.11 -5.98
C LEU A 109 8.14 15.96 -6.93
N LEU A 110 8.13 14.72 -6.44
CA LEU A 110 8.08 13.51 -7.25
C LEU A 110 6.88 13.48 -8.20
N ARG A 111 5.70 13.87 -7.71
CA ARG A 111 4.47 13.87 -8.51
C ARG A 111 4.56 14.80 -9.72
N SER A 112 5.04 16.03 -9.54
CA SER A 112 5.13 17.00 -10.65
C SER A 112 6.17 16.56 -11.66
N GLU A 113 7.31 16.05 -11.20
CA GLU A 113 8.39 15.62 -12.08
C GLU A 113 8.03 14.38 -12.90
N ILE A 114 7.38 13.36 -12.29
CA ILE A 114 6.84 12.21 -13.03
C ILE A 114 5.80 12.67 -14.06
N THR A 115 4.92 13.61 -13.68
CA THR A 115 3.91 14.13 -14.62
C THR A 115 4.55 14.86 -15.81
N SER A 116 5.57 15.69 -15.56
CA SER A 116 6.33 16.37 -16.62
C SER A 116 7.02 15.38 -17.55
N TRP A 117 7.60 14.31 -17.01
CA TRP A 117 8.25 13.27 -17.80
C TRP A 117 7.24 12.50 -18.66
N VAL A 118 6.17 11.98 -18.06
CA VAL A 118 5.14 11.18 -18.76
C VAL A 118 4.41 12.03 -19.80
N SER A 119 4.19 13.32 -19.53
CA SER A 119 3.60 14.27 -20.49
C SER A 119 4.58 14.77 -21.55
N THR A 120 5.83 14.32 -21.54
CA THR A 120 6.91 14.73 -22.47
C THR A 120 7.30 16.21 -22.39
N THR A 121 6.94 16.87 -21.29
CA THR A 121 7.39 18.25 -20.99
C THR A 121 8.88 18.27 -20.63
N THR A 122 9.40 17.18 -20.06
CA THR A 122 10.82 16.94 -19.80
C THR A 122 11.23 15.55 -20.27
N ASP A 123 12.53 15.30 -20.44
CA ASP A 123 13.05 13.97 -20.73
C ASP A 123 13.40 13.20 -19.45
N TYR A 124 13.66 11.89 -19.61
CA TYR A 124 13.97 11.00 -18.49
C TYR A 124 15.23 11.43 -17.73
N GLU A 125 16.27 11.91 -18.45
CA GLU A 125 17.55 12.26 -17.84
C GLU A 125 17.42 13.49 -16.94
N VAL A 126 16.67 14.50 -17.39
CA VAL A 126 16.35 15.68 -16.59
C VAL A 126 15.48 15.29 -15.38
N PHE A 127 14.44 14.49 -15.60
CA PHE A 127 13.60 13.97 -14.51
C PHE A 127 14.44 13.26 -13.42
N ALA A 128 15.28 12.31 -13.83
CA ALA A 128 16.10 11.52 -12.92
C ALA A 128 17.09 12.41 -12.16
N ALA A 129 17.80 13.30 -12.86
CA ALA A 129 18.75 14.23 -12.24
C ALA A 129 18.07 15.18 -11.24
N THR A 130 16.85 15.65 -11.53
CA THR A 130 16.09 16.51 -10.63
C THR A 130 15.68 15.78 -9.35
N VAL A 131 15.17 14.55 -9.47
CA VAL A 131 14.81 13.73 -8.30
C VAL A 131 16.05 13.37 -7.47
N ASP A 132 17.15 12.97 -8.11
CA ASP A 132 18.41 12.62 -7.43
C ASP A 132 18.99 13.81 -6.65
N ALA A 133 19.00 15.00 -7.26
CA ALA A 133 19.46 16.22 -6.60
C ALA A 133 18.60 16.57 -5.38
N ALA A 134 17.28 16.45 -5.50
CA ALA A 134 16.36 16.69 -4.40
C ALA A 134 16.50 15.66 -3.27
N LEU A 135 16.76 14.40 -3.62
CA LEU A 135 17.03 13.35 -2.64
C LEU A 135 18.35 13.59 -1.90
N ALA A 136 19.42 13.97 -2.61
CA ALA A 136 20.69 14.31 -1.99
C ALA A 136 20.56 15.47 -1.00
N ASP A 137 19.87 16.54 -1.38
CA ASP A 137 19.61 17.69 -0.50
C ASP A 137 18.77 17.30 0.73
N ALA A 138 17.71 16.51 0.55
CA ALA A 138 16.85 16.08 1.63
C ALA A 138 17.54 15.12 2.63
N LEU A 139 18.55 14.37 2.18
CA LEU A 139 19.34 13.46 3.02
C LEU A 139 20.56 14.13 3.67
N ASP A 140 21.00 15.28 3.16
CA ASP A 140 22.08 16.09 3.74
C ASP A 140 21.58 17.05 4.84
N VAL A 141 20.28 16.98 5.19
CA VAL A 141 19.70 17.69 6.32
C VAL A 141 20.24 17.07 7.63
N PRO A 142 20.91 17.85 8.51
CA PRO A 142 21.57 17.34 9.71
C PRO A 142 20.63 16.73 10.76
#